data_AF-A0A9E7CQC4-F1
#
_entry.id   AF-A0A9E7CQC4-F1
#
_cell.length_a   1.000
_cell.length_b   1.000
_cell.length_c   1.000
_cell.angle_alpha   90.00
_cell.angle_beta   90.00
_cell.angle_gamma   90.00
#
_symmetry.space_group_name_H-M   'P 1'
#
loop_
_entity.id
_entity.type
_entity.pdbx_description
1 polymer ?
#
loop_
_entity_poly.entity_id
_entity_poly.type
_entity_poly.pdbx_seq_one_letter_code
_entity_poly.pdbx_strand_id
1 'polypeptide(L)'
;MDAQKQAAWADVARRVAYEIKNPLTPIHLAAERLKRKYSKEIKTSPDTFSECLETIKQQVIYIGNMVSEFSTFARMPKPVMKKENLSDIVHEVLSLHKNNKEINFVVDLPKDLLILCDAQQISQGYFKCGENGIEAMEDQKVA
;
A
#
# COMPACT_ATOMS: atom_id res chain seq x y z
N MET A 1 12.44 -13.88 -26.33
CA MET A 1 13.65 -13.50 -25.55
C MET A 1 13.31 -12.50 -24.43
N ASP A 2 12.17 -11.81 -24.53
CA ASP A 2 11.78 -10.74 -23.58
C ASP A 2 11.25 -11.27 -22.25
N ALA A 3 10.55 -12.40 -22.23
CA ALA A 3 9.99 -12.98 -20.99
C ALA A 3 11.07 -13.41 -19.97
N GLN A 4 12.22 -13.92 -20.43
CA GLN A 4 13.34 -14.31 -19.55
C GLN A 4 14.07 -13.08 -18.98
N LYS A 5 14.24 -12.02 -19.78
CA LYS A 5 14.77 -10.75 -19.29
C LYS A 5 13.83 -10.14 -18.26
N GLN A 6 12.52 -10.11 -18.55
CA GLN A 6 11.52 -9.55 -17.64
C GLN A 6 11.44 -10.31 -16.31
N ALA A 7 11.57 -11.64 -16.34
CA ALA A 7 11.66 -12.46 -15.13
C ALA A 7 12.94 -12.18 -14.32
N ALA A 8 14.10 -12.05 -14.97
CA ALA A 8 15.35 -11.69 -14.29
C ALA A 8 15.30 -10.28 -13.68
N TRP A 9 14.68 -9.32 -14.37
CA TRP A 9 14.45 -7.97 -13.83
C TRP A 9 13.53 -7.97 -12.61
N ALA A 10 12.51 -8.85 -12.58
CA ALA A 10 11.63 -9.02 -11.43
C ALA A 10 12.36 -9.55 -10.19
N ASP A 11 13.27 -10.51 -10.38
CA ASP A 11 14.10 -11.05 -9.30
C ASP A 11 15.08 -9.99 -8.74
N VAL A 12 15.68 -9.18 -9.62
CA VAL A 12 16.52 -8.05 -9.22
C VAL A 12 15.72 -7.03 -8.42
N ALA A 13 14.53 -6.63 -8.90
CA ALA A 13 13.65 -5.70 -8.20
C ALA A 13 13.25 -6.21 -6.79
N ARG A 14 12.97 -7.51 -6.65
CA ARG A 14 12.67 -8.13 -5.36
C ARG A 14 13.85 -8.05 -4.39
N ARG A 15 15.05 -8.37 -4.88
CA ARG A 15 16.25 -8.32 -4.07
C ARG A 15 16.54 -6.91 -3.59
N VAL A 16 16.44 -5.92 -4.47
CA VAL A 16 16.57 -4.51 -4.12
C VAL A 16 15.50 -4.10 -3.09
N ALA A 17 14.24 -4.52 -3.28
CA ALA A 17 13.18 -4.21 -2.32
C ALA A 17 13.43 -4.82 -0.93
N TYR A 18 13.93 -6.05 -0.87
CA TYR A 18 14.33 -6.68 0.39
C TYR A 18 15.51 -5.95 1.04
N GLU A 19 16.54 -5.62 0.26
CA GLU A 19 17.72 -4.91 0.73
C GLU A 19 17.38 -3.51 1.26
N ILE A 20 16.36 -2.83 0.71
CA ILE A 20 15.86 -1.55 1.22
C ILE A 20 14.98 -1.74 2.46
N LYS A 21 14.14 -2.78 2.54
CA LYS A 21 13.31 -3.04 3.73
C LYS A 21 14.15 -3.34 4.97
N ASN A 22 15.30 -4.00 4.80
CA ASN A 22 16.16 -4.41 5.91
C ASN A 22 16.66 -3.26 6.81
N PRO A 23 17.17 -2.13 6.29
CA PRO A 23 17.57 -0.99 7.13
C PRO A 23 16.39 -0.24 7.75
N LEU A 24 15.16 -0.36 7.23
CA LEU A 24 14.01 0.42 7.73
C LEU A 24 13.61 0.01 9.16
N THR A 25 13.55 -1.29 9.47
CA THR A 25 13.17 -1.75 10.81
C THR A 25 14.15 -1.26 11.89
N PRO A 26 15.49 -1.39 11.74
CA PRO A 26 16.43 -0.80 12.68
C PRO A 26 16.32 0.73 12.80
N ILE A 27 16.06 1.46 11.71
CA ILE A 27 15.88 2.93 11.77
C ILE A 27 14.62 3.28 12.60
N HIS A 28 13.51 2.58 12.35
CA HIS A 28 12.27 2.75 13.13
C HIS A 28 12.51 2.48 14.62
N LEU A 29 13.12 1.35 14.95
CA LEU A 29 13.41 0.98 16.34
C LEU A 29 14.38 1.96 17.01
N ALA A 30 15.35 2.50 16.27
CA ALA A 30 16.24 3.53 16.78
C ALA A 30 15.48 4.82 17.13
N ALA A 31 14.56 5.27 16.26
CA ALA A 31 13.71 6.43 16.52
C ALA A 31 12.79 6.21 17.73
N GLU A 32 12.13 5.05 17.83
CA GLU A 32 11.30 4.71 19.00
C GLU A 32 12.12 4.67 20.29
N ARG A 33 13.34 4.09 20.23
CA ARG A 33 14.24 4.03 21.37
C ARG A 33 14.68 5.42 21.81
N LEU A 34 14.96 6.33 20.88
CA LEU A 34 15.28 7.72 21.17
C LEU A 34 14.12 8.42 21.87
N LYS A 35 12.88 8.24 21.37
CA LYS A 35 11.65 8.77 22.00
C LYS A 35 11.56 8.28 23.45
N ARG A 36 11.56 6.96 23.64
CA ARG A 36 11.36 6.36 24.97
C ARG A 36 12.45 6.75 25.98
N LYS A 37 13.71 6.83 25.54
CA LYS A 37 14.84 7.11 26.43
C LYS A 37 14.95 8.59 26.77
N TYR A 38 14.85 9.47 25.77
CA TYR A 38 15.25 10.87 25.92
C TYR A 38 14.08 11.86 26.03
N SER A 39 12.83 11.47 25.76
CA SER A 39 11.69 12.42 25.81
C SER A 39 11.54 13.17 27.14
N LYS A 40 12.00 12.60 28.26
CA LYS A 40 11.98 13.27 29.59
C LYS A 40 13.25 14.07 29.91
N GLU A 41 14.32 13.84 29.15
CA GLU A 41 15.63 14.49 29.34
C GLU A 41 15.75 15.78 28.52
N ILE A 42 15.00 15.90 27.42
CA ILE A 42 14.97 17.09 26.56
C ILE A 42 14.20 18.23 27.27
N LYS A 43 14.94 19.23 27.74
CA LYS A 43 14.38 20.44 28.37
C LYS A 43 14.23 21.61 27.40
N THR A 44 15.02 21.60 26.33
CA THR A 44 15.00 22.64 25.29
C THR A 44 14.21 22.10 24.10
N SER A 45 13.07 22.72 23.82
CA SER A 45 12.20 22.39 22.68
C SER A 45 11.77 20.91 22.60
N PRO A 46 11.09 20.37 23.64
CA PRO A 46 10.60 18.98 23.64
C PRO A 46 9.63 18.69 22.49
N ASP A 47 8.84 19.69 22.06
CA ASP A 47 7.89 19.54 20.95
C ASP A 47 8.62 19.29 19.63
N THR A 48 9.65 20.08 19.32
CA THR A 48 10.49 19.89 18.12
C THR A 48 11.15 18.51 18.11
N PHE A 49 11.65 18.05 19.27
CA PHE A 49 12.22 16.70 19.36
C PHE A 49 11.20 15.61 19.05
N SER A 50 9.99 15.73 19.60
CA SER A 50 8.89 14.79 19.35
C SER A 50 8.47 14.79 17.89
N GLU A 51 8.34 15.98 17.28
CA GLU A 51 7.96 16.17 15.88
C GLU A 51 8.98 15.55 14.92
N CYS A 52 10.28 15.75 15.17
CA CYS A 52 11.34 15.12 14.36
C CYS A 52 11.28 13.59 14.43
N LEU A 53 11.06 13.01 15.61
CA LEU A 53 10.97 11.56 15.76
C LEU A 53 9.72 10.98 15.08
N GLU A 54 8.59 11.68 15.17
CA GLU A 54 7.37 11.27 14.49
C GLU A 54 7.53 11.37 12.97
N THR A 55 8.18 12.43 12.47
CA THR A 55 8.53 12.57 11.05
C THR A 55 9.40 11.41 10.57
N ILE A 56 10.46 11.06 11.31
CA ILE A 56 11.32 9.90 10.96
C ILE A 56 10.50 8.62 10.90
N LYS A 57 9.64 8.37 11.89
CA LYS A 57 8.76 7.20 11.93
C LYS A 57 7.84 7.15 10.71
N GLN A 58 7.17 8.25 10.39
CA GLN A 58 6.27 8.34 9.24
C GLN A 58 7.01 8.10 7.92
N GLN A 59 8.19 8.71 7.74
CA GLN A 59 9.00 8.53 6.52
C GLN A 59 9.48 7.08 6.34
N VAL A 60 9.88 6.41 7.42
CA VAL A 60 10.28 5.01 7.36
C VAL A 60 9.12 4.10 6.94
N ILE A 61 7.92 4.34 7.49
CA ILE A 61 6.71 3.61 7.09
C ILE A 61 6.39 3.88 5.62
N TYR A 62 6.41 5.15 5.21
CA TYR A 62 6.14 5.56 3.84
C TYR A 62 7.08 4.89 2.82
N ILE A 63 8.39 4.89 3.09
CA ILE A 63 9.37 4.19 2.23
C ILE A 63 9.10 2.69 2.23
N GLY A 64 8.75 2.11 3.38
CA GLY A 64 8.39 0.69 3.50
C GLY A 64 7.22 0.30 2.59
N ASN A 65 6.18 1.14 2.56
CA ASN A 65 5.01 0.95 1.71
C ASN A 65 5.37 1.09 0.23
N MET A 66 6.07 2.15 -0.16
CA MET A 66 6.50 2.39 -1.54
C MET A 66 7.36 1.24 -2.09
N VAL A 67 8.30 0.72 -1.29
CA VAL A 67 9.14 -0.42 -1.66
C VAL A 67 8.33 -1.72 -1.76
N SER A 68 7.31 -1.87 -0.92
CA SER A 68 6.38 -3.00 -0.99
C SER A 68 5.52 -2.97 -2.26
N GLU A 69 5.02 -1.80 -2.64
CA GLU A 69 4.28 -1.57 -3.88
C GLU A 69 5.15 -1.82 -5.10
N PHE A 70 6.39 -1.31 -5.11
CA PHE A 70 7.37 -1.57 -6.17
C PHE A 70 7.67 -3.07 -6.33
N SER A 71 7.86 -3.79 -5.22
CA SER A 71 8.04 -5.25 -5.26
C SER A 71 6.79 -5.99 -5.77
N THR A 72 5.60 -5.43 -5.58
CA THR A 72 4.34 -6.01 -6.07
C THR A 72 4.18 -5.78 -7.57
N PHE A 73 4.63 -4.64 -8.09
CA PHE A 73 4.68 -4.36 -9.52
C PHE A 73 5.62 -5.33 -10.27
N ALA A 74 6.73 -5.71 -9.65
CA ALA A 74 7.63 -6.75 -10.18
C ALA A 74 7.04 -8.17 -10.16
N ARG A 75 5.91 -8.39 -9.46
CA ARG A 75 5.33 -9.70 -9.20
C ARG A 75 4.22 -10.09 -10.17
N MET A 76 3.73 -9.21 -11.07
CA MET A 76 2.51 -9.49 -11.85
C MET A 76 2.57 -10.91 -12.47
N PRO A 77 1.81 -11.88 -11.92
CA PRO A 77 1.79 -13.22 -12.47
C PRO A 77 1.21 -13.14 -13.88
N LYS A 78 1.55 -14.09 -14.75
CA LYS A 78 0.97 -14.10 -16.10
C LYS A 78 -0.56 -14.08 -15.96
N PRO A 79 -1.24 -13.10 -16.58
CA PRO A 79 -2.67 -12.97 -16.42
C PRO A 79 -3.37 -14.21 -16.96
N VAL A 80 -4.27 -14.77 -16.17
CA VAL A 80 -5.14 -15.88 -16.56
C VAL A 80 -6.44 -15.26 -17.07
N MET A 81 -6.45 -14.94 -18.37
CA MET A 81 -7.58 -14.29 -19.01
C MET A 81 -8.75 -15.26 -19.14
N LYS A 82 -9.88 -14.92 -18.51
CA LYS A 82 -11.14 -15.65 -18.57
C LYS A 82 -12.29 -14.68 -18.80
N LYS A 83 -13.42 -15.20 -19.30
CA LYS A 83 -14.64 -14.41 -19.43
C LYS A 83 -15.29 -14.35 -18.05
N GLU A 84 -15.24 -13.18 -17.42
CA GLU A 84 -15.66 -12.95 -16.04
C GLU A 84 -16.67 -11.81 -16.01
N ASN A 85 -17.56 -11.79 -15.01
CA ASN A 85 -18.48 -10.68 -14.79
C ASN A 85 -17.80 -9.61 -13.94
N LEU A 86 -17.46 -8.47 -14.55
CA LEU A 86 -16.80 -7.36 -13.86
C LEU A 86 -17.67 -6.83 -12.71
N SER A 87 -18.99 -6.85 -12.87
CA SER A 87 -19.90 -6.35 -11.85
C SER A 87 -19.83 -7.18 -10.59
N ASP A 88 -19.78 -8.51 -10.71
CA ASP A 88 -19.64 -9.39 -9.55
C ASP A 88 -18.29 -9.15 -8.83
N ILE A 89 -17.21 -9.02 -9.60
CA ILE A 89 -15.87 -8.74 -9.07
C ILE A 89 -15.85 -7.43 -8.26
N VAL A 90 -16.40 -6.34 -8.81
CA VAL A 90 -16.43 -5.04 -8.12
C VAL A 90 -17.27 -5.10 -6.85
N HIS A 91 -18.43 -5.78 -6.88
CA HIS A 91 -19.25 -5.93 -5.68
C HIS A 91 -18.58 -6.76 -4.58
N GLU A 92 -17.83 -7.81 -4.95
CA GLU A 92 -17.04 -8.61 -4.02
C GLU A 92 -15.95 -7.76 -3.34
N VAL A 93 -15.19 -7.00 -4.12
CA VAL A 93 -14.15 -6.11 -3.59
C VAL A 93 -14.75 -5.08 -2.63
N LEU A 94 -15.85 -4.42 -3.01
CA LEU A 94 -16.50 -3.44 -2.16
C LEU A 94 -17.08 -4.05 -0.88
N SER A 95 -17.45 -5.33 -0.90
CA SER A 95 -17.91 -6.03 0.30
C SER A 95 -16.83 -6.08 1.40
N LEU A 96 -15.55 -6.09 1.02
CA LEU A 96 -14.42 -6.09 1.96
C LEU A 96 -14.27 -4.74 2.68
N HIS A 97 -14.68 -3.64 2.05
CA HIS A 97 -14.65 -2.29 2.64
C HIS A 97 -15.92 -1.94 3.43
N LYS A 98 -16.96 -2.78 3.43
CA LYS A 98 -18.26 -2.50 4.11
C LYS A 98 -18.17 -2.28 5.61
N ASN A 99 -17.09 -2.70 6.27
CA ASN A 99 -16.89 -2.43 7.69
C ASN A 99 -16.62 -0.95 7.98
N ASN A 100 -16.31 -0.15 6.95
CA ASN A 100 -16.07 1.28 7.09
C ASN A 100 -17.39 2.06 6.98
N LYS A 101 -18.08 2.26 8.12
CA LYS A 101 -19.45 2.83 8.18
C LYS A 101 -19.55 4.30 7.76
N GLU A 102 -18.43 5.02 7.66
CA GLU A 102 -18.41 6.43 7.30
C GLU A 102 -18.34 6.68 5.79
N ILE A 103 -18.19 5.63 4.99
CA ILE A 103 -17.91 5.73 3.55
C ILE A 103 -19.04 5.11 2.75
N ASN A 104 -19.62 5.91 1.85
CA ASN A 104 -20.66 5.45 0.93
C ASN A 104 -20.06 5.12 -0.43
N PHE A 105 -20.01 3.84 -0.78
CA PHE A 105 -19.57 3.39 -2.10
C PHE A 105 -20.74 3.38 -3.09
N VAL A 106 -20.59 4.08 -4.21
CA VAL A 106 -21.57 4.11 -5.30
C VAL A 106 -21.02 3.31 -6.48
N VAL A 107 -21.80 2.34 -6.96
CA VAL A 107 -21.45 1.51 -8.12
C VAL A 107 -22.46 1.78 -9.22
N ASP A 108 -21.98 2.26 -10.36
CA ASP A 108 -22.78 2.42 -11.58
C ASP A 108 -22.23 1.47 -12.66
N LEU A 109 -22.67 0.21 -12.62
CA LEU A 109 -22.26 -0.84 -13.54
C LEU A 109 -23.46 -1.68 -14.01
N PRO A 110 -23.53 -2.08 -15.30
CA PRO A 110 -24.52 -3.03 -15.79
C PRO A 110 -24.39 -4.37 -15.07
N LYS A 111 -25.50 -5.07 -14.73
CA LYS A 111 -25.44 -6.35 -14.00
C LYS A 111 -24.60 -7.45 -14.66
N ASP A 112 -24.66 -7.57 -15.99
CA ASP A 112 -24.03 -8.65 -16.75
C ASP A 112 -22.88 -8.14 -17.62
N LEU A 113 -21.95 -7.38 -17.02
CA LEU A 113 -20.80 -6.84 -17.72
C LEU A 113 -19.69 -7.90 -17.86
N LEU A 114 -19.87 -8.79 -18.84
CA LEU A 114 -18.91 -9.84 -19.13
C LEU A 114 -17.71 -9.31 -19.93
N ILE A 115 -16.51 -9.42 -19.37
CA ILE A 115 -15.26 -9.00 -20.00
C ILE A 115 -14.24 -10.13 -19.99
N LEU A 116 -13.25 -10.07 -20.88
CA LEU A 116 -12.10 -10.96 -20.84
C LEU A 116 -11.03 -10.33 -19.93
N CYS A 117 -10.87 -10.85 -18.72
CA CYS A 117 -9.90 -10.34 -17.75
C CYS A 117 -9.35 -11.44 -16.83
N ASP A 118 -8.29 -11.11 -16.08
CA ASP A 118 -7.86 -11.90 -14.92
C ASP A 118 -8.61 -11.36 -13.69
N ALA A 119 -9.56 -12.14 -13.17
CA ALA A 119 -10.40 -11.72 -12.04
C ALA A 119 -9.56 -11.32 -10.82
N GLN A 120 -8.50 -12.06 -10.50
CA GLN A 120 -7.69 -11.80 -9.31
C GLN A 120 -6.92 -10.49 -9.45
N GLN A 121 -6.34 -10.21 -10.62
CA GLN A 121 -5.61 -8.96 -10.85
C GLN A 121 -6.54 -7.74 -10.89
N ILE A 122 -7.72 -7.89 -11.50
CA ILE A 122 -8.75 -6.86 -11.49
C ILE A 122 -9.22 -6.57 -10.05
N SER A 123 -9.53 -7.60 -9.26
CA SER A 123 -9.92 -7.44 -7.86
C SER A 123 -8.86 -6.70 -7.06
N GLN A 124 -7.58 -7.04 -7.24
CA GLN A 124 -6.46 -6.35 -6.56
C GLN A 124 -6.37 -4.87 -6.97
N GLY A 125 -6.53 -4.56 -8.25
CA GLY A 125 -6.52 -3.19 -8.76
C GLY A 125 -7.64 -2.36 -8.13
N TYR A 126 -8.88 -2.86 -8.16
CA TYR A 126 -10.02 -2.18 -7.54
C TYR A 126 -9.89 -2.05 -6.02
N PHE A 127 -9.38 -3.07 -5.33
CA PHE A 127 -9.14 -3.01 -3.89
C PHE A 127 -8.16 -1.88 -3.55
N LYS A 128 -7.05 -1.78 -4.30
CA LYS A 128 -6.06 -0.72 -4.08
C LYS A 128 -6.59 0.67 -4.42
N CYS A 129 -7.41 0.80 -5.47
CA CYS A 129 -8.13 2.04 -5.76
C CYS A 129 -9.08 2.42 -4.61
N GLY A 130 -9.75 1.43 -4.01
CA GLY A 130 -10.58 1.60 -2.82
C GLY A 130 -9.78 2.16 -1.65
N GLU A 131 -8.69 1.49 -1.25
CA GLU A 131 -7.80 1.94 -0.17
C GLU A 131 -7.28 3.36 -0.41
N ASN A 132 -6.75 3.64 -1.61
CA ASN A 132 -6.26 4.98 -1.96
C ASN A 132 -7.35 6.05 -1.87
N GLY A 133 -8.60 5.71 -2.23
CA GLY A 133 -9.74 6.62 -2.12
C GLY A 133 -10.12 6.88 -0.66
N ILE A 134 -10.06 5.86 0.20
CA ILE A 134 -10.30 5.99 1.65
C ILE A 134 -9.24 6.89 2.29
N GLU A 135 -7.96 6.60 2.05
CA GLU A 135 -6.82 7.38 2.56
C GLU A 135 -6.93 8.86 2.19
N ALA A 136 -7.26 9.16 0.92
CA ALA A 136 -7.41 10.53 0.44
C ALA A 136 -8.52 11.32 1.15
N MET A 137 -9.58 10.64 1.62
CA MET A 137 -10.66 11.28 2.38
C MET A 137 -10.30 11.49 3.86
N GLU A 138 -9.47 10.62 4.43
CA GLU A 138 -8.97 10.78 5.80
C GLU A 138 -7.98 11.95 5.90
N ASP A 139 -7.08 12.08 4.91
CA ASP A 139 -6.13 13.20 4.84
C ASP A 139 -6.82 14.57 4.74
N GLN A 140 -8.00 14.65 4.10
CA GLN A 140 -8.80 15.88 4.06
C GLN A 140 -9.45 16.26 5.39
N LYS A 141 -9.64 15.32 6.32
CA LYS A 141 -10.21 15.62 7.65
C LYS A 141 -9.18 16.19 8.63
N VAL A 142 -7.88 16.08 8.33
CA VAL A 142 -6.77 16.52 9.19
C VAL A 142 -6.22 17.90 8.79
N ALA A 143 -6.70 18.47 7.68
CA ALA A 143 -6.34 19.80 7.17
C ALA A 143 -7.31 20.92 7.58
#